data_AF-A0A6C0LAA4-F1
#
_entry.id   AF-A0A6C0LAA4-F1
#
_cell.length_a   1.000
_cell.length_b   1.000
_cell.length_c   1.000
_cell.angle_alpha   90.00
_cell.angle_beta   90.00
_cell.angle_gamma   90.00
#
_symmetry.space_group_name_H-M   'P 1'
#
loop_
_entity.id
_entity.type
_entity.pdbx_description
1 polymer ?
#
loop_
_entity_poly.entity_id
_entity_poly.type
_entity_poly.pdbx_seq_one_letter_code
_entity_poly.pdbx_strand_id
1 'polypeptide(L)'
;TASGAVLGGIRVGNNLSITDGVLSAPPYTPYTLPIASDAVIGGVRVGANLSITGGVLSAPPPYTLLPTASGAVLGGIRVGNNLSIDGNGILSAPSPYTLPTASGAVIGGVRVDGTTIAINAGVISYTGGIPQWATSGNNIYNTNTLNVGIGTSNPQSKLHILDSLIIQNRHNSIIELIRGTSSDANRDFKIGNYGGEFYVKSSINGSDSDYIYLYPPDGSIYNFNNSLYWTQTSDRRIKENIEIASYDKCYENIDRLELKRFNYIKDFKTRNKDTNQLGFIAQEIKDIFPKSVFTNNYNSDELNIPDMHSIDMGQINYTLFGTVKKLMEINYDEEMRLKRLEDLLNIDPNTSNIEVTESVN
;
A
#
# COMPACT_ATOMS: atom_id res chain seq x y z
N THR A 1 83.70 79.44 91.78
CA THR A 1 83.25 78.99 90.44
C THR A 1 82.31 77.81 90.64
N ALA A 2 81.09 77.85 90.10
CA ALA A 2 80.11 76.77 90.29
C ALA A 2 80.53 75.52 89.52
N SER A 3 80.32 74.35 90.10
CA SER A 3 80.53 73.04 89.47
C SER A 3 79.34 72.13 89.81
N GLY A 4 79.26 70.93 89.23
CA GLY A 4 78.21 69.94 89.53
C GLY A 4 78.09 69.55 91.01
N ALA A 5 79.06 69.93 91.85
CA ALA A 5 79.11 69.66 93.29
C ALA A 5 79.25 70.92 94.18
N VAL A 6 79.27 72.15 93.64
CA VAL A 6 79.47 73.39 94.43
C VAL A 6 78.49 74.49 94.01
N LEU A 7 77.69 74.98 94.96
CA LEU A 7 76.67 76.03 94.78
C LEU A 7 77.31 77.41 94.58
N GLY A 8 77.10 78.02 93.41
CA GLY A 8 77.27 79.45 93.18
C GLY A 8 76.06 79.99 92.39
N GLY A 9 75.17 80.74 93.04
CA GLY A 9 74.12 81.60 92.43
C GLY A 9 73.00 80.97 91.56
N ILE A 10 73.28 79.95 90.75
CA ILE A 10 72.35 79.35 89.77
C ILE A 10 72.47 77.81 89.83
N ARG A 11 71.35 77.10 89.81
CA ARG A 11 71.25 75.62 89.80
C ARG A 11 70.74 75.17 88.43
N VAL A 12 71.46 74.26 87.75
CA VAL A 12 71.08 73.75 86.41
C VAL A 12 70.30 72.44 86.49
N GLY A 13 69.33 72.24 85.59
CA GLY A 13 68.52 71.02 85.48
C GLY A 13 69.20 69.89 84.70
N ASN A 14 68.57 68.72 84.65
CA ASN A 14 69.11 67.56 83.93
C ASN A 14 69.37 67.88 82.45
N ASN A 15 70.47 67.34 81.89
CA ASN A 15 70.98 67.58 80.53
C ASN A 15 71.50 69.00 80.25
N LEU A 16 71.91 69.75 81.28
CA LEU A 16 72.67 70.99 81.14
C LEU A 16 73.90 70.94 82.06
N SER A 17 75.05 71.41 81.59
CA SER A 17 76.32 71.45 82.34
C SER A 17 76.99 72.81 82.24
N ILE A 18 77.65 73.28 83.31
CA ILE A 18 78.48 74.49 83.30
C ILE A 18 79.95 74.11 83.48
N THR A 19 80.81 74.54 82.54
CA THR A 19 82.27 74.42 82.61
C THR A 19 82.88 75.78 82.30
N ASP A 20 83.81 76.26 83.13
CA ASP A 20 84.50 77.56 82.98
C ASP A 20 83.59 78.77 82.73
N GLY A 21 82.38 78.74 83.30
CA GLY A 21 81.41 79.84 83.20
C GLY A 21 80.46 79.78 81.99
N VAL A 22 80.54 78.77 81.13
CA VAL A 22 79.62 78.58 79.99
C VAL A 22 78.61 77.47 80.28
N LEU A 23 77.31 77.78 80.12
CA LEU A 23 76.22 76.80 80.21
C LEU A 23 76.01 76.13 78.85
N SER A 24 76.11 74.80 78.82
CA SER A 24 76.00 73.98 77.61
C SER A 24 74.99 72.86 77.80
N ALA A 25 74.23 72.54 76.76
CA ALA A 25 73.52 71.26 76.65
C ALA A 25 74.39 70.25 75.88
N PRO A 26 74.29 68.93 76.17
CA PRO A 26 74.81 67.90 75.27
C PRO A 26 74.28 68.12 73.84
N PRO A 27 75.05 67.78 72.80
CA PRO A 27 74.62 67.97 71.42
C PRO A 27 73.26 67.30 71.17
N TYR A 28 72.31 68.04 70.59
CA TYR A 28 70.99 67.53 70.23
C TYR A 28 71.14 66.40 69.20
N THR A 29 70.88 65.17 69.63
CA THR A 29 70.68 64.04 68.73
C THR A 29 69.18 63.91 68.46
N PRO A 30 68.69 64.21 67.25
CA PRO A 30 67.28 64.02 66.92
C PRO A 30 66.91 62.55 67.08
N TYR A 31 65.81 62.27 67.79
CA TYR A 31 65.25 60.93 67.85
C TYR A 31 64.85 60.49 66.43
N THR A 32 65.40 59.36 65.98
CA THR A 32 64.97 58.71 64.74
C THR A 32 63.98 57.60 65.10
N LEU A 33 62.75 57.74 64.61
CA LEU A 33 61.75 56.68 64.75
C LEU A 33 62.24 55.46 63.96
N PRO A 34 62.47 54.31 64.62
CA PRO A 34 62.96 53.13 63.92
C PRO A 34 61.94 52.65 62.90
N ILE A 35 62.40 52.01 61.84
CA ILE A 35 61.52 51.39 60.85
C ILE A 35 60.71 50.29 61.54
N ALA A 36 59.38 50.34 61.40
CA ALA A 36 58.50 49.33 61.96
C ALA A 36 58.73 47.97 61.30
N SER A 37 58.77 46.93 62.13
CA SER A 37 58.85 45.53 61.74
C SER A 37 57.92 44.67 62.61
N ASP A 38 57.96 43.35 62.41
CA ASP A 38 57.28 42.39 63.29
C ASP A 38 57.90 42.38 64.70
N ALA A 39 59.20 42.65 64.80
CA ALA A 39 59.97 42.73 66.04
C ALA A 39 60.02 44.14 66.65
N VAL A 40 59.94 45.21 65.84
CA VAL A 40 60.18 46.61 66.28
C VAL A 40 58.95 47.48 66.00
N ILE A 41 58.42 48.16 67.03
CA ILE A 41 57.33 49.13 66.86
C ILE A 41 57.92 50.48 66.42
N GLY A 42 57.76 50.81 65.14
CA GLY A 42 58.19 52.09 64.55
C GLY A 42 57.06 53.13 64.48
N GLY A 43 56.16 53.13 65.48
CA GLY A 43 54.90 53.90 65.50
C GLY A 43 53.66 53.04 65.18
N VAL A 44 53.81 52.03 64.33
CA VAL A 44 52.86 50.92 64.11
C VAL A 44 53.64 49.60 64.16
N ARG A 45 52.97 48.46 64.39
CA ARG A 45 53.58 47.12 64.28
C ARG A 45 53.18 46.49 62.96
N VAL A 46 54.14 45.87 62.26
CA VAL A 46 53.87 45.19 60.99
C VAL A 46 53.40 43.76 61.29
N GLY A 47 52.21 43.40 60.78
CA GLY A 47 51.63 42.06 60.91
C GLY A 47 52.14 41.08 59.85
N ALA A 48 51.73 39.82 59.95
CA ALA A 48 52.10 38.80 58.98
C ALA A 48 51.72 39.18 57.54
N ASN A 49 52.55 38.80 56.56
CA ASN A 49 52.39 39.09 55.13
C ASN A 49 52.43 40.58 54.76
N LEU A 50 53.04 41.43 55.60
CA LEU A 50 53.33 42.82 55.29
C LEU A 50 54.82 43.08 55.56
N SER A 51 55.41 44.03 54.84
CA SER A 51 56.79 44.47 55.05
C SER A 51 56.91 45.97 54.84
N ILE A 52 57.81 46.63 55.56
CA ILE A 52 58.15 48.03 55.34
C ILE A 52 59.56 48.12 54.77
N THR A 53 59.68 48.63 53.54
CA THR A 53 60.96 48.90 52.88
C THR A 53 60.99 50.36 52.47
N GLY A 54 62.03 51.10 52.84
CA GLY A 54 62.15 52.53 52.51
C GLY A 54 61.00 53.40 53.03
N GLY A 55 60.32 52.99 54.12
CA GLY A 55 59.19 53.71 54.71
C GLY A 55 57.81 53.40 54.11
N VAL A 56 57.71 52.52 53.11
CA VAL A 56 56.43 52.12 52.51
C VAL A 56 55.98 50.75 53.04
N LEU A 57 54.80 50.69 53.67
CA LEU A 57 54.15 49.43 54.03
C LEU A 57 53.56 48.79 52.77
N SER A 58 54.05 47.61 52.42
CA SER A 58 53.61 46.85 51.26
C SER A 58 53.21 45.43 51.66
N ALA A 59 52.20 44.89 50.99
CA ALA A 59 51.99 43.44 50.94
C ALA A 59 52.89 42.84 49.83
N PRO A 60 53.31 41.57 49.95
CA PRO A 60 53.87 40.83 48.84
C PRO A 60 52.97 40.93 47.60
N PRO A 61 53.53 40.91 46.37
CA PRO A 61 52.75 40.91 45.15
C PRO A 61 51.68 39.81 45.23
N PRO A 62 50.39 40.11 44.99
CA PRO A 62 49.34 39.22 45.47
C PRO A 62 49.27 37.88 44.72
N TYR A 63 49.91 37.70 43.56
CA TYR A 63 49.71 36.50 42.72
C TYR A 63 50.89 36.11 41.82
N THR A 64 52.11 35.94 42.33
CA THR A 64 53.24 35.52 41.45
C THR A 64 53.49 34.01 41.40
N LEU A 65 52.92 33.19 42.30
CA LEU A 65 53.27 31.76 42.41
C LEU A 65 52.10 30.88 42.91
N LEU A 66 50.89 31.00 42.34
CA LEU A 66 49.96 29.88 42.46
C LEU A 66 50.49 28.73 41.61
N PRO A 67 50.67 27.51 42.16
CA PRO A 67 51.08 26.37 41.35
C PRO A 67 50.01 26.07 40.30
N THR A 68 50.39 25.46 39.17
CA THR A 68 49.39 24.99 38.20
C THR A 68 48.39 24.07 38.87
N ALA A 69 47.10 24.39 38.77
CA ALA A 69 46.04 23.60 39.38
C ALA A 69 46.00 22.19 38.77
N SER A 70 45.71 21.19 39.60
CA SER A 70 45.54 19.80 39.18
C SER A 70 44.45 19.12 40.04
N GLY A 71 44.18 17.83 39.77
CA GLY A 71 43.30 17.03 40.64
C GLY A 71 43.80 16.91 42.08
N ALA A 72 45.10 17.10 42.31
CA ALA A 72 45.75 17.00 43.62
C ALA A 72 46.20 18.35 44.22
N VAL A 73 46.40 19.39 43.40
CA VAL A 73 46.97 20.69 43.81
C VAL A 73 45.99 21.81 43.49
N LEU A 74 45.64 22.65 44.47
CA LEU A 74 44.87 23.87 44.24
C LEU A 74 45.79 24.97 43.70
N GLY A 75 45.56 25.37 42.45
CA GLY A 75 46.22 26.52 41.81
C GLY A 75 45.35 27.77 41.74
N GLY A 76 44.40 27.92 42.66
CA GLY A 76 43.31 28.93 42.63
C GLY A 76 41.95 28.35 42.27
N ILE A 77 41.92 27.24 41.54
CA ILE A 77 40.72 26.40 41.27
C ILE A 77 41.07 24.91 41.47
N ARG A 78 40.08 24.06 41.77
CA ARG A 78 40.23 22.59 41.75
C ARG A 78 39.78 22.05 40.40
N VAL A 79 40.57 21.16 39.81
CA VAL A 79 40.24 20.50 38.53
C VAL A 79 39.43 19.24 38.80
N GLY A 80 38.21 19.19 38.27
CA GLY A 80 37.32 18.02 38.38
C GLY A 80 37.56 16.97 37.30
N ASN A 81 36.79 15.88 37.35
CA ASN A 81 36.85 14.82 36.34
C ASN A 81 36.54 15.37 34.94
N ASN A 82 37.18 14.78 33.92
CA ASN A 82 37.05 15.15 32.50
C ASN A 82 37.54 16.57 32.14
N LEU A 83 38.30 17.21 33.03
CA LEU A 83 38.97 18.46 32.76
C LEU A 83 40.46 18.29 33.06
N SER A 84 41.30 19.04 32.34
CA SER A 84 42.74 19.08 32.53
C SER A 84 43.25 20.50 32.36
N ILE A 85 44.35 20.84 33.05
CA ILE A 85 45.06 22.10 32.86
C ILE A 85 46.36 21.82 32.10
N ASP A 86 46.60 22.56 31.02
CA ASP A 86 47.82 22.42 30.22
C ASP A 86 49.03 23.12 30.86
N GLY A 87 50.20 23.01 30.23
CA GLY A 87 51.43 23.67 30.69
C GLY A 87 51.37 25.20 30.71
N ASN A 88 50.36 25.81 30.07
CA ASN A 88 50.12 27.25 30.03
C ASN A 88 49.02 27.69 31.02
N GLY A 89 48.45 26.77 31.81
CA GLY A 89 47.40 27.09 32.80
C GLY A 89 45.97 27.12 32.25
N ILE A 90 45.73 26.64 31.02
CA ILE A 90 44.39 26.63 30.43
C ILE A 90 43.63 25.38 30.88
N LEU A 91 42.51 25.58 31.61
CA LEU A 91 41.55 24.54 31.92
C LEU A 91 40.69 24.23 30.69
N SER A 92 40.76 23.00 30.21
CA SER A 92 39.98 22.52 29.07
C SER A 92 39.47 21.10 29.30
N ALA A 93 38.39 20.74 28.61
CA ALA A 93 38.07 19.33 28.41
C ALA A 93 39.08 18.73 27.43
N PRO A 94 39.43 17.43 27.55
CA PRO A 94 40.27 16.73 26.58
C PRO A 94 39.78 16.99 25.15
N SER A 95 40.65 17.60 24.34
CA SER A 95 40.38 17.89 22.94
C SER A 95 41.10 16.85 22.06
N PRO A 96 40.45 16.28 21.04
CA PRO A 96 39.05 16.48 20.68
C PRO A 96 38.08 15.65 21.54
N TYR A 97 36.90 16.20 21.86
CA TYR A 97 35.77 15.37 22.30
C TYR A 97 35.28 14.54 21.12
N THR A 98 35.32 13.22 21.24
CA THR A 98 34.72 12.30 20.27
C THR A 98 33.41 11.77 20.84
N LEU A 99 32.30 12.08 20.17
CA LEU A 99 31.01 11.48 20.49
C LEU A 99 31.09 9.98 20.13
N PRO A 100 30.88 9.05 21.07
CA PRO A 100 30.94 7.63 20.75
C PRO A 100 29.84 7.27 19.75
N THR A 101 30.11 6.30 18.87
CA THR A 101 29.10 5.78 17.94
C THR A 101 27.96 5.13 18.74
N ALA A 102 26.72 5.53 18.45
CA ALA A 102 25.57 4.93 19.12
C ALA A 102 25.42 3.44 18.75
N SER A 103 25.05 2.64 19.73
CA SER A 103 24.73 1.22 19.59
C SER A 103 23.59 0.84 20.54
N GLY A 104 23.18 -0.42 20.55
CA GLY A 104 22.23 -0.93 21.55
C GLY A 104 22.74 -0.82 23.00
N ALA A 105 24.07 -0.74 23.20
CA ALA A 105 24.71 -0.65 24.51
C ALA A 105 25.26 0.76 24.85
N VAL A 106 25.50 1.61 23.85
CA VAL A 106 26.16 2.91 24.01
C VAL A 106 25.27 4.02 23.45
N ILE A 107 24.99 5.04 24.26
CA ILE A 107 24.26 6.23 23.81
C ILE A 107 25.26 7.20 23.17
N GLY A 108 25.23 7.30 21.85
CA GLY A 108 26.08 8.20 21.06
C GLY A 108 25.41 9.52 20.72
N GLY A 109 24.68 10.11 21.68
CA GLY A 109 23.74 11.22 21.47
C GLY A 109 22.31 10.77 21.16
N VAL A 110 22.17 9.68 20.41
CA VAL A 110 20.93 8.91 20.24
C VAL A 110 21.18 7.44 20.60
N ARG A 111 20.12 6.64 20.79
CA ARG A 111 20.22 5.18 20.94
C ARG A 111 19.53 4.51 19.76
N VAL A 112 20.21 3.55 19.15
CA VAL A 112 19.68 2.71 18.07
C VAL A 112 19.41 1.31 18.60
N ASP A 113 18.50 0.56 17.98
CA ASP A 113 18.19 -0.82 18.40
C ASP A 113 19.21 -1.85 17.86
N GLY A 114 20.01 -1.46 16.86
CA GLY A 114 21.01 -2.31 16.23
C GLY A 114 20.42 -3.42 15.35
N THR A 115 19.10 -3.42 15.13
CA THR A 115 18.39 -4.46 14.35
C THR A 115 17.54 -3.85 13.25
N THR A 116 16.59 -2.95 13.56
CA THR A 116 15.80 -2.24 12.55
C THR A 116 16.44 -0.92 12.16
N ILE A 117 17.12 -0.27 13.10
CA ILE A 117 17.87 0.97 12.91
C ILE A 117 19.29 0.74 13.45
N ALA A 118 20.29 0.93 12.61
CA ALA A 118 21.69 0.75 12.98
C ALA A 118 22.54 1.92 12.48
N ILE A 119 23.69 2.14 13.11
CA ILE A 119 24.69 3.07 12.58
C ILE A 119 25.73 2.28 11.79
N ASN A 120 25.84 2.55 10.49
CA ASN A 120 26.89 2.00 9.64
C ASN A 120 27.74 3.15 9.10
N ALA A 121 29.04 3.12 9.40
CA ALA A 121 29.99 4.18 9.01
C ALA A 121 29.52 5.61 9.37
N GLY A 122 28.88 5.78 10.53
CA GLY A 122 28.40 7.09 11.01
C GLY A 122 27.03 7.53 10.45
N VAL A 123 26.41 6.73 9.57
CA VAL A 123 25.07 7.00 9.04
C VAL A 123 24.04 6.15 9.78
N ILE A 124 22.98 6.80 10.27
CA ILE A 124 21.80 6.10 10.79
C ILE A 124 21.02 5.54 9.61
N SER A 125 20.90 4.21 9.56
CA SER A 125 20.29 3.47 8.46
C SER A 125 19.21 2.53 8.95
N TYR A 126 18.16 2.36 8.14
CA TYR A 126 17.23 1.25 8.32
C TYR A 126 17.88 -0.05 7.84
N THR A 127 17.90 -1.06 8.70
CA THR A 127 18.51 -2.38 8.46
C THR A 127 17.56 -3.54 8.76
N GLY A 128 16.30 -3.25 9.12
CA GLY A 128 15.27 -4.23 9.51
C GLY A 128 14.76 -5.16 8.41
N GLY A 129 15.49 -5.31 7.30
CA GLY A 129 15.17 -6.19 6.17
C GLY A 129 15.37 -5.51 4.82
N ILE A 130 15.45 -6.33 3.76
CA ILE A 130 15.41 -5.82 2.38
C ILE A 130 13.96 -5.41 2.10
N PRO A 131 13.69 -4.15 1.70
CA PRO A 131 12.35 -3.75 1.31
C PRO A 131 11.89 -4.64 0.15
N GLN A 132 10.76 -5.32 0.37
CA GLN A 132 10.19 -6.24 -0.61
C GLN A 132 9.60 -5.53 -1.82
N TRP A 133 9.45 -4.20 -1.74
CA TRP A 133 8.98 -3.34 -2.80
C TRP A 133 10.09 -2.34 -3.13
N ALA A 134 10.61 -2.43 -4.34
CA ALA A 134 11.66 -1.56 -4.84
C ALA A 134 11.12 -0.63 -5.93
N THR A 135 11.74 0.53 -6.07
CA THR A 135 11.48 1.48 -7.14
C THR A 135 12.56 1.38 -8.24
N SER A 136 12.17 1.35 -9.51
CA SER A 136 13.05 1.52 -10.66
C SER A 136 12.49 2.59 -11.59
N GLY A 137 13.07 3.79 -11.54
CA GLY A 137 12.48 4.98 -12.15
C GLY A 137 11.11 5.28 -11.54
N ASN A 138 10.08 5.36 -12.38
CA ASN A 138 8.70 5.59 -11.95
C ASN A 138 7.94 4.31 -11.55
N ASN A 139 8.57 3.13 -11.67
CA ASN A 139 7.91 1.85 -11.43
C ASN A 139 8.20 1.37 -10.01
N ILE A 140 7.18 0.83 -9.34
CA ILE A 140 7.32 0.06 -8.10
C ILE A 140 7.13 -1.42 -8.44
N TYR A 141 8.01 -2.29 -7.96
CA TYR A 141 7.92 -3.73 -8.18
C TYR A 141 8.31 -4.53 -6.95
N ASN A 142 7.76 -5.73 -6.84
CA ASN A 142 8.08 -6.64 -5.74
C ASN A 142 9.39 -7.39 -6.02
N THR A 143 10.35 -7.34 -5.11
CA THR A 143 11.66 -8.02 -5.19
C THR A 143 11.68 -9.37 -4.48
N ASN A 144 10.58 -9.81 -3.86
CA ASN A 144 10.53 -11.14 -3.24
C ASN A 144 10.69 -12.22 -4.32
N THR A 145 11.46 -13.25 -4.00
CA THR A 145 11.58 -14.45 -4.85
C THR A 145 10.38 -15.39 -4.71
N LEU A 146 9.59 -15.25 -3.64
CA LEU A 146 8.41 -16.07 -3.34
C LEU A 146 7.10 -15.42 -3.86
N ASN A 147 6.05 -15.42 -3.05
CA ASN A 147 4.69 -15.05 -3.40
C ASN A 147 4.21 -13.84 -2.58
N VAL A 148 3.32 -13.03 -3.16
CA VAL A 148 2.65 -11.90 -2.48
C VAL A 148 1.25 -12.34 -2.05
N GLY A 149 1.01 -12.33 -0.74
CA GLY A 149 -0.32 -12.55 -0.15
C GLY A 149 -0.96 -11.24 0.29
N ILE A 150 -2.20 -10.98 -0.11
CA ILE A 150 -3.04 -9.90 0.41
C ILE A 150 -4.18 -10.56 1.22
N GLY A 151 -4.22 -10.29 2.53
CA GLY A 151 -5.19 -10.94 3.43
C GLY A 151 -4.85 -12.38 3.83
N THR A 152 -3.71 -12.94 3.40
CA THR A 152 -3.28 -14.31 3.74
C THR A 152 -1.79 -14.38 4.06
N SER A 153 -1.40 -15.24 5.00
CA SER A 153 -0.01 -15.55 5.35
C SER A 153 0.57 -16.75 4.58
N ASN A 154 -0.25 -17.49 3.82
CA ASN A 154 0.16 -18.67 3.06
C ASN A 154 -0.26 -18.57 1.57
N PRO A 155 0.32 -17.64 0.81
CA PRO A 155 -0.02 -17.45 -0.60
C PRO A 155 0.36 -18.65 -1.48
N GLN A 156 -0.62 -19.22 -2.22
CA GLN A 156 -0.44 -20.42 -3.06
C GLN A 156 0.01 -20.11 -4.49
N SER A 157 0.04 -18.84 -4.87
CA SER A 157 0.40 -18.33 -6.19
C SER A 157 1.20 -17.04 -6.05
N LYS A 158 1.86 -16.61 -7.15
CA LYS A 158 2.72 -15.41 -7.15
C LYS A 158 2.01 -14.16 -6.62
N LEU A 159 0.73 -14.01 -6.92
CA LEU A 159 -0.18 -13.09 -6.26
C LEU A 159 -1.39 -13.90 -5.77
N HIS A 160 -1.68 -13.84 -4.47
CA HIS A 160 -2.85 -14.45 -3.84
C HIS A 160 -3.59 -13.38 -3.03
N ILE A 161 -4.83 -13.08 -3.41
CA ILE A 161 -5.74 -12.19 -2.67
C ILE A 161 -6.77 -13.07 -1.98
N LEU A 162 -6.82 -13.04 -0.65
CA LEU A 162 -7.93 -13.61 0.11
C LEU A 162 -9.12 -12.65 0.03
N ASP A 163 -10.32 -13.18 -0.15
CA ASP A 163 -11.57 -12.45 -0.39
C ASP A 163 -11.66 -11.80 -1.79
N SER A 164 -11.83 -10.48 -1.88
CA SER A 164 -12.25 -9.79 -3.11
C SER A 164 -11.17 -8.90 -3.72
N LEU A 165 -11.09 -8.87 -5.05
CA LEU A 165 -10.35 -7.89 -5.83
C LEU A 165 -11.31 -6.88 -6.46
N ILE A 166 -11.17 -5.60 -6.11
CA ILE A 166 -11.92 -4.50 -6.73
C ILE A 166 -10.98 -3.77 -7.71
N ILE A 167 -11.32 -3.81 -9.00
CA ILE A 167 -10.63 -3.04 -10.05
C ILE A 167 -11.56 -1.92 -10.48
N GLN A 168 -11.22 -0.69 -10.09
CA GLN A 168 -12.03 0.49 -10.35
C GLN A 168 -11.25 1.53 -11.13
N ASN A 169 -11.83 1.96 -12.25
CA ASN A 169 -11.37 3.08 -13.06
C ASN A 169 -12.58 3.91 -13.50
N ARG A 170 -12.38 5.20 -13.80
CA ARG A 170 -13.44 6.09 -14.33
C ARG A 170 -13.83 5.76 -15.77
N HIS A 171 -12.97 5.02 -16.48
CA HIS A 171 -13.17 4.60 -17.85
C HIS A 171 -13.33 3.07 -17.89
N ASN A 172 -12.27 2.36 -18.24
CA ASN A 172 -12.31 0.93 -18.40
C ASN A 172 -11.55 0.25 -17.26
N SER A 173 -12.16 -0.79 -16.69
CA SER A 173 -11.54 -1.61 -15.65
C SER A 173 -11.30 -3.00 -16.25
N ILE A 174 -10.04 -3.32 -16.50
CA ILE A 174 -9.63 -4.46 -17.34
C ILE A 174 -8.65 -5.35 -16.58
N ILE A 175 -8.87 -6.66 -16.70
CA ILE A 175 -7.84 -7.68 -16.47
C ILE A 175 -7.35 -8.13 -17.83
N GLU A 176 -6.06 -7.97 -18.07
CA GLU A 176 -5.40 -8.42 -19.30
C GLU A 176 -4.65 -9.74 -19.03
N LEU A 177 -4.96 -10.74 -19.85
CA LEU A 177 -4.37 -12.08 -19.83
C LEU A 177 -3.45 -12.19 -21.05
N ILE A 178 -2.19 -11.85 -20.85
CA ILE A 178 -1.16 -11.78 -21.90
C ILE A 178 -0.43 -13.11 -22.03
N ARG A 179 -0.19 -13.56 -23.26
CA ARG A 179 0.58 -14.78 -23.58
C ARG A 179 1.91 -14.46 -24.27
N GLY A 180 2.82 -13.77 -23.56
CA GLY A 180 4.14 -13.42 -24.08
C GLY A 180 4.75 -12.23 -23.34
N THR A 181 6.03 -11.90 -23.57
CA THR A 181 6.70 -10.80 -22.83
C THR A 181 7.67 -9.90 -23.62
N SER A 182 8.00 -10.18 -24.88
CA SER A 182 8.99 -9.34 -25.62
C SER A 182 8.69 -9.05 -27.09
N SER A 183 7.75 -9.76 -27.73
CA SER A 183 7.19 -9.43 -29.05
C SER A 183 5.94 -10.30 -29.26
N ASP A 184 4.80 -9.86 -28.76
CA ASP A 184 3.63 -10.72 -28.70
C ASP A 184 2.79 -10.66 -29.98
N ALA A 185 2.89 -11.72 -30.80
CA ALA A 185 1.99 -11.99 -31.92
C ALA A 185 0.87 -12.97 -31.53
N ASN A 186 0.81 -13.38 -30.26
CA ASN A 186 -0.21 -14.29 -29.79
C ASN A 186 -1.52 -13.54 -29.53
N ARG A 187 -2.59 -14.34 -29.43
CA ARG A 187 -3.89 -13.85 -29.02
C ARG A 187 -3.92 -13.74 -27.51
N ASP A 188 -3.97 -12.50 -27.04
CA ASP A 188 -4.22 -12.15 -25.65
C ASP A 188 -5.73 -12.03 -25.43
N PHE A 189 -6.15 -12.09 -24.18
CA PHE A 189 -7.54 -11.87 -23.80
C PHE A 189 -7.66 -10.76 -22.78
N LYS A 190 -8.67 -9.92 -22.97
CA LYS A 190 -9.03 -8.87 -22.03
C LYS A 190 -10.43 -9.12 -21.53
N ILE A 191 -10.60 -9.03 -20.23
CA ILE A 191 -11.90 -9.18 -19.57
C ILE A 191 -12.10 -7.93 -18.73
N GLY A 192 -13.22 -7.24 -18.92
CA GLY A 192 -13.41 -6.01 -18.18
C GLY A 192 -14.68 -5.26 -18.50
N ASN A 193 -14.85 -4.20 -17.74
CA ASN A 193 -15.84 -3.17 -18.02
C ASN A 193 -15.22 -2.15 -19.00
N TYR A 194 -15.89 -1.92 -20.12
CA TYR A 194 -15.56 -0.91 -21.12
C TYR A 194 -16.74 0.04 -21.26
N GLY A 195 -16.57 1.29 -20.84
CA GLY A 195 -17.62 2.31 -20.98
C GLY A 195 -18.95 1.97 -20.28
N GLY A 196 -18.91 1.18 -19.21
CA GLY A 196 -20.09 0.73 -18.47
C GLY A 196 -20.49 -0.71 -18.75
N GLU A 197 -19.87 -1.36 -19.74
CA GLU A 197 -20.37 -2.61 -20.31
C GLU A 197 -19.33 -3.73 -20.21
N PHE A 198 -19.76 -4.97 -19.97
CA PHE A 198 -18.81 -6.08 -19.82
C PHE A 198 -18.47 -6.69 -21.18
N TYR A 199 -17.18 -6.77 -21.49
CA TYR A 199 -16.66 -7.41 -22.68
C TYR A 199 -15.62 -8.47 -22.34
N VAL A 200 -15.63 -9.54 -23.14
CA VAL A 200 -14.47 -10.39 -23.39
C VAL A 200 -13.97 -10.06 -24.79
N LYS A 201 -12.74 -9.54 -24.86
CA LYS A 201 -12.06 -9.19 -26.10
C LYS A 201 -10.83 -10.07 -26.29
N SER A 202 -10.46 -10.31 -27.54
CA SER A 202 -9.13 -10.82 -27.87
C SER A 202 -8.28 -9.70 -28.46
N SER A 203 -6.99 -9.68 -28.16
CA SER A 203 -6.03 -8.74 -28.75
C SER A 203 -4.97 -9.50 -29.54
N ILE A 204 -4.69 -9.07 -30.77
CA ILE A 204 -3.56 -9.57 -31.58
C ILE A 204 -2.88 -8.38 -32.23
N ASN A 205 -1.56 -8.25 -32.09
CA ASN A 205 -0.77 -7.19 -32.73
C ASN A 205 -1.35 -5.77 -32.47
N GLY A 206 -1.88 -5.52 -31.27
CA GLY A 206 -2.48 -4.24 -30.87
C GLY A 206 -3.89 -3.98 -31.43
N SER A 207 -4.51 -4.96 -32.11
CA SER A 207 -5.89 -4.87 -32.58
C SER A 207 -6.82 -5.71 -31.71
N ASP A 208 -7.83 -5.06 -31.13
CA ASP A 208 -8.84 -5.72 -30.30
C ASP A 208 -10.03 -6.18 -31.16
N SER A 209 -10.55 -7.38 -30.85
CA SER A 209 -11.78 -7.92 -31.41
C SER A 209 -12.67 -8.43 -30.30
N ASP A 210 -13.94 -8.08 -30.35
CA ASP A 210 -14.92 -8.47 -29.34
C ASP A 210 -15.39 -9.90 -29.60
N TYR A 211 -15.65 -10.66 -28.55
CA TYR A 211 -16.12 -12.05 -28.64
C TYR A 211 -17.41 -12.24 -27.88
N ILE A 212 -17.44 -11.76 -26.63
CA ILE A 212 -18.60 -11.84 -25.76
C ILE A 212 -18.86 -10.45 -25.22
N TYR A 213 -20.12 -10.05 -25.24
CA TYR A 213 -20.53 -8.77 -24.70
C TYR A 213 -21.83 -8.91 -23.92
N LEU A 214 -21.85 -8.30 -22.73
CA LEU A 214 -23.01 -8.21 -21.84
C LEU A 214 -23.52 -6.77 -21.86
N TYR A 215 -24.71 -6.56 -22.41
CA TYR A 215 -25.28 -5.22 -22.54
C TYR A 215 -25.93 -4.78 -21.21
N PRO A 216 -25.41 -3.76 -20.51
CA PRO A 216 -25.86 -3.42 -19.14
C PRO A 216 -27.34 -3.09 -18.98
N PRO A 217 -28.03 -2.45 -19.95
CA PRO A 217 -29.45 -2.15 -19.79
C PRO A 217 -30.36 -3.38 -19.68
N ASP A 218 -29.89 -4.60 -19.94
CA ASP A 218 -30.68 -5.82 -19.71
C ASP A 218 -29.93 -7.12 -19.38
N GLY A 219 -28.60 -7.12 -19.38
CA GLY A 219 -27.79 -8.31 -19.14
C GLY A 219 -27.81 -9.35 -20.27
N SER A 220 -28.25 -9.01 -21.47
CA SER A 220 -28.18 -9.92 -22.62
C SER A 220 -26.74 -10.23 -23.01
N ILE A 221 -26.48 -11.49 -23.33
CA ILE A 221 -25.18 -11.98 -23.80
C ILE A 221 -25.20 -12.07 -25.33
N TYR A 222 -24.35 -11.30 -25.99
CA TYR A 222 -24.15 -11.35 -27.43
C TYR A 222 -22.89 -12.12 -27.79
N ASN A 223 -23.00 -12.97 -28.81
CA ASN A 223 -21.86 -13.49 -29.54
C ASN A 223 -21.52 -12.51 -30.68
N PHE A 224 -20.34 -11.92 -30.61
CA PHE A 224 -19.88 -10.96 -31.62
C PHE A 224 -19.67 -11.71 -32.95
N ASN A 225 -20.19 -11.16 -34.06
CA ASN A 225 -20.33 -11.75 -35.41
C ASN A 225 -21.71 -12.33 -35.77
N ASN A 226 -22.74 -12.13 -34.93
CA ASN A 226 -24.11 -12.56 -35.26
C ASN A 226 -24.20 -14.06 -35.57
N SER A 227 -23.26 -14.85 -35.04
CA SER A 227 -23.36 -16.30 -35.06
C SER A 227 -24.56 -16.68 -34.22
N LEU A 228 -25.59 -17.22 -34.86
CA LEU A 228 -26.83 -17.67 -34.21
C LEU A 228 -26.59 -18.81 -33.21
N TYR A 229 -25.38 -19.39 -33.19
CA TYR A 229 -25.05 -20.55 -32.40
C TYR A 229 -23.73 -20.37 -31.65
N TRP A 230 -23.74 -20.80 -30.39
CA TRP A 230 -22.54 -21.34 -29.75
C TRP A 230 -22.27 -22.71 -30.38
N THR A 231 -21.01 -23.01 -30.71
CA THR A 231 -20.67 -24.29 -31.32
C THR A 231 -21.08 -25.46 -30.41
N GLN A 232 -21.76 -26.45 -30.98
CA GLN A 232 -22.17 -27.66 -30.24
C GLN A 232 -21.19 -28.79 -30.53
N THR A 233 -20.55 -29.34 -29.50
CA THR A 233 -19.69 -30.51 -29.64
C THR A 233 -20.53 -31.74 -29.96
N SER A 234 -20.32 -32.33 -31.13
CA SER A 234 -21.02 -33.54 -31.55
C SER A 234 -20.05 -34.43 -32.32
N ASP A 235 -19.66 -35.55 -31.72
CA ASP A 235 -18.78 -36.55 -32.32
C ASP A 235 -19.35 -37.95 -32.03
N ARG A 236 -19.19 -38.92 -32.96
CA ARG A 236 -19.70 -40.29 -32.75
C ARG A 236 -19.02 -40.96 -31.55
N ARG A 237 -17.77 -40.61 -31.24
CA ARG A 237 -16.98 -41.20 -30.15
C ARG A 237 -17.47 -40.80 -28.76
N ILE A 238 -18.24 -39.72 -28.66
CA ILE A 238 -18.85 -39.24 -27.41
C ILE A 238 -20.34 -39.61 -27.31
N LYS A 239 -20.80 -40.55 -28.15
CA LYS A 239 -22.20 -41.00 -28.21
C LYS A 239 -22.25 -42.52 -28.27
N GLU A 240 -23.17 -43.11 -27.53
CA GLU A 240 -23.47 -44.54 -27.52
C GLU A 240 -24.95 -44.76 -27.82
N ASN A 241 -25.34 -46.01 -28.11
CA ASN A 241 -26.73 -46.40 -28.42
C ASN A 241 -27.37 -45.49 -29.50
N ILE A 242 -26.63 -45.28 -30.59
CA ILE A 242 -27.03 -44.39 -31.68
C ILE A 242 -28.03 -45.11 -32.58
N GLU A 243 -29.29 -44.70 -32.47
CA GLU A 243 -30.41 -45.22 -33.25
C GLU A 243 -31.05 -44.10 -34.09
N ILE A 244 -31.78 -44.48 -35.14
CA ILE A 244 -32.57 -43.54 -35.94
C ILE A 244 -33.76 -43.07 -35.09
N ALA A 245 -34.03 -41.76 -35.10
CA ALA A 245 -35.19 -41.21 -34.41
C ALA A 245 -36.50 -41.70 -35.03
N SER A 246 -37.52 -41.96 -34.19
CA SER A 246 -38.87 -42.25 -34.66
C SER A 246 -39.54 -40.95 -35.11
N TYR A 247 -39.68 -40.78 -36.43
CA TYR A 247 -40.32 -39.60 -37.00
C TYR A 247 -41.82 -39.53 -36.70
N ASP A 248 -42.49 -40.67 -36.50
CA ASP A 248 -43.89 -40.71 -36.03
C ASP A 248 -44.03 -40.05 -34.65
N LYS A 249 -43.19 -40.43 -33.68
CA LYS A 249 -43.19 -39.81 -32.36
C LYS A 249 -42.85 -38.33 -32.43
N CYS A 250 -41.94 -37.94 -33.33
CA CYS A 250 -41.64 -36.53 -33.55
C CYS A 250 -42.89 -35.77 -34.01
N TYR A 251 -43.58 -36.30 -35.03
CA TYR A 251 -44.81 -35.72 -35.56
C TYR A 251 -45.89 -35.63 -34.49
N GLU A 252 -46.20 -36.72 -33.78
CA GLU A 252 -47.18 -36.75 -32.69
C GLU A 252 -46.87 -35.74 -31.59
N ASN A 253 -45.58 -35.58 -31.23
CA ASN A 253 -45.20 -34.62 -30.21
C ASN A 253 -45.36 -33.17 -30.69
N ILE A 254 -44.98 -32.84 -31.93
CA ILE A 254 -45.14 -31.49 -32.49
C ILE A 254 -46.61 -31.17 -32.75
N ASP A 255 -47.41 -32.13 -33.21
CA ASP A 255 -48.85 -31.97 -33.44
C ASP A 255 -49.59 -31.59 -32.15
N ARG A 256 -49.13 -32.12 -31.01
CA ARG A 256 -49.65 -31.78 -29.68
C ARG A 256 -49.16 -30.42 -29.14
N LEU A 257 -48.18 -29.78 -29.78
CA LEU A 257 -47.69 -28.47 -29.36
C LEU A 257 -48.56 -27.37 -29.95
N GLU A 258 -48.97 -26.44 -29.09
CA GLU A 258 -49.68 -25.24 -29.51
C GLU A 258 -48.83 -23.99 -29.30
N LEU A 259 -48.83 -23.09 -30.29
CA LEU A 259 -48.29 -21.75 -30.13
C LEU A 259 -49.32 -20.85 -29.43
N LYS A 260 -48.88 -20.18 -28.37
CA LYS A 260 -49.71 -19.24 -27.63
C LYS A 260 -49.29 -17.81 -27.95
N ARG A 261 -50.29 -16.93 -28.06
CA ARG A 261 -50.06 -15.47 -28.02
C ARG A 261 -50.22 -14.99 -26.59
N PHE A 262 -49.23 -14.27 -26.07
CA PHE A 262 -49.26 -13.78 -24.70
C PHE A 262 -48.53 -12.44 -24.55
N ASN A 263 -48.87 -11.75 -23.46
CA ASN A 263 -48.17 -10.54 -23.01
C ASN A 263 -47.49 -10.83 -21.69
N TYR A 264 -46.30 -10.30 -21.48
CA TYR A 264 -45.65 -10.36 -20.18
C TYR A 264 -46.34 -9.42 -19.18
N ILE A 265 -46.37 -9.81 -17.91
CA ILE A 265 -46.82 -8.93 -16.82
C ILE A 265 -45.81 -7.79 -16.62
N LYS A 266 -46.26 -6.63 -16.14
CA LYS A 266 -45.43 -5.42 -16.01
C LYS A 266 -44.23 -5.60 -15.07
N ASP A 267 -44.42 -6.40 -14.02
CA ASP A 267 -43.42 -6.64 -12.98
C ASP A 267 -42.34 -7.62 -13.46
N PHE A 268 -42.58 -8.32 -14.57
CA PHE A 268 -41.58 -9.14 -15.24
C PHE A 268 -40.75 -8.27 -16.19
N LYS A 269 -39.48 -8.04 -15.82
CA LYS A 269 -38.57 -7.24 -16.63
C LYS A 269 -38.13 -8.01 -17.88
N THR A 270 -38.69 -7.65 -19.03
CA THR A 270 -38.35 -8.20 -20.36
C THR A 270 -38.05 -7.08 -21.35
N ARG A 271 -37.15 -7.34 -22.31
CA ARG A 271 -36.76 -6.38 -23.37
C ARG A 271 -37.54 -6.51 -24.67
N ASN A 272 -38.53 -7.40 -24.74
CA ASN A 272 -39.33 -7.53 -25.96
C ASN A 272 -40.14 -6.25 -26.19
N LYS A 273 -39.74 -5.47 -27.20
CA LYS A 273 -40.42 -4.24 -27.63
C LYS A 273 -41.84 -4.50 -28.12
N ASP A 274 -42.05 -5.68 -28.69
CA ASP A 274 -43.38 -6.17 -29.01
C ASP A 274 -43.99 -6.80 -27.76
N THR A 275 -45.05 -6.17 -27.24
CA THR A 275 -45.74 -6.68 -26.07
C THR A 275 -46.51 -7.96 -26.37
N ASN A 276 -46.87 -8.22 -27.65
CA ASN A 276 -47.61 -9.40 -28.08
C ASN A 276 -46.66 -10.48 -28.61
N GLN A 277 -46.24 -11.38 -27.73
CA GLN A 277 -45.32 -12.44 -28.09
C GLN A 277 -46.08 -13.67 -28.59
N LEU A 278 -45.46 -14.37 -29.54
CA LEU A 278 -45.85 -15.72 -29.94
C LEU A 278 -44.80 -16.68 -29.39
N GLY A 279 -45.23 -17.72 -28.68
CA GLY A 279 -44.29 -18.68 -28.12
C GLY A 279 -44.98 -19.79 -27.34
N PHE A 280 -44.26 -20.35 -26.38
CA PHE A 280 -44.69 -21.51 -25.59
C PHE A 280 -44.85 -21.15 -24.12
N ILE A 281 -45.79 -21.84 -23.46
CA ILE A 281 -45.92 -21.84 -22.01
C ILE A 281 -45.19 -23.07 -21.47
N ALA A 282 -44.14 -22.85 -20.67
CA ALA A 282 -43.23 -23.91 -20.24
C ALA A 282 -43.92 -25.06 -19.49
N GLN A 283 -44.99 -24.77 -18.75
CA GLN A 283 -45.79 -25.77 -18.04
C GLN A 283 -46.52 -26.71 -19.01
N GLU A 284 -47.04 -26.21 -20.13
CA GLU A 284 -47.69 -27.04 -21.16
C GLU A 284 -46.66 -27.88 -21.93
N ILE A 285 -45.47 -27.30 -22.19
CA ILE A 285 -44.36 -28.03 -22.80
C ILE A 285 -43.92 -29.20 -21.92
N LYS A 286 -43.99 -29.07 -20.59
CA LYS A 286 -43.56 -30.10 -19.64
C LYS A 286 -44.33 -31.41 -19.81
N ASP A 287 -45.58 -31.35 -20.24
CA ASP A 287 -46.41 -32.55 -20.44
C ASP A 287 -45.99 -33.38 -21.66
N ILE A 288 -45.28 -32.76 -22.62
CA ILE A 288 -44.85 -33.40 -23.87
C ILE A 288 -43.33 -33.63 -23.86
N PHE A 289 -42.56 -32.62 -23.43
CA PHE A 289 -41.10 -32.63 -23.32
C PHE A 289 -40.64 -32.34 -21.88
N PRO A 290 -40.91 -33.25 -20.91
CA PRO A 290 -40.62 -33.01 -19.50
C PRO A 290 -39.14 -32.74 -19.21
N LYS A 291 -38.23 -33.31 -20.01
CA LYS A 291 -36.77 -33.14 -19.87
C LYS A 291 -36.24 -31.82 -20.46
N SER A 292 -37.04 -31.17 -21.29
CA SER A 292 -36.71 -29.86 -21.86
C SER A 292 -37.16 -28.71 -20.97
N VAL A 293 -37.87 -28.99 -19.87
CA VAL A 293 -38.37 -27.97 -18.95
C VAL A 293 -37.66 -28.11 -17.61
N PHE A 294 -37.06 -27.03 -17.16
CA PHE A 294 -36.35 -26.96 -15.88
C PHE A 294 -36.79 -25.71 -15.11
N THR A 295 -36.60 -25.71 -13.80
CA THR A 295 -37.00 -24.60 -12.92
C THR A 295 -35.79 -23.87 -12.39
N ASN A 296 -35.81 -22.55 -12.47
CA ASN A 296 -34.83 -21.66 -11.87
C ASN A 296 -35.53 -20.61 -11.02
N ASN A 297 -34.80 -20.03 -10.07
CA ASN A 297 -35.33 -18.92 -9.28
C ASN A 297 -35.21 -17.63 -10.11
N TYR A 298 -36.29 -16.88 -10.23
CA TYR A 298 -36.30 -15.50 -10.72
C TYR A 298 -36.53 -14.55 -9.55
N ASN A 299 -35.59 -13.64 -9.34
CA ASN A 299 -35.70 -12.62 -8.30
C ASN A 299 -35.34 -11.26 -8.90
N SER A 300 -36.28 -10.33 -8.84
CA SER A 300 -36.08 -8.91 -9.08
C SER A 300 -36.64 -8.11 -7.89
N ASP A 301 -36.38 -6.81 -7.85
CA ASP A 301 -36.92 -5.93 -6.81
C ASP A 301 -38.46 -5.89 -6.79
N GLU A 302 -39.11 -6.24 -7.90
CA GLU A 302 -40.56 -6.14 -8.11
C GLU A 302 -41.27 -7.51 -8.21
N LEU A 303 -40.53 -8.58 -8.51
CA LEU A 303 -41.11 -9.91 -8.76
C LEU A 303 -40.18 -11.03 -8.27
N ASN A 304 -40.73 -11.93 -7.46
CA ASN A 304 -40.06 -13.14 -7.00
C ASN A 304 -40.85 -14.38 -7.45
N ILE A 305 -40.24 -15.22 -8.27
CA ILE A 305 -40.76 -16.51 -8.71
C ILE A 305 -39.69 -17.56 -8.40
N PRO A 306 -39.80 -18.29 -7.26
CA PRO A 306 -38.77 -19.23 -6.83
C PRO A 306 -38.69 -20.50 -7.70
N ASP A 307 -39.70 -20.78 -8.53
CA ASP A 307 -39.81 -21.99 -9.34
C ASP A 307 -40.16 -21.69 -10.81
N MET A 308 -39.55 -20.66 -11.37
CA MET A 308 -39.82 -20.22 -12.74
C MET A 308 -39.40 -21.29 -13.75
N HIS A 309 -40.38 -21.82 -14.48
CA HIS A 309 -40.15 -22.81 -15.53
C HIS A 309 -39.52 -22.16 -16.76
N SER A 310 -38.45 -22.76 -17.26
CA SER A 310 -37.69 -22.36 -18.45
C SER A 310 -37.58 -23.53 -19.42
N ILE A 311 -37.48 -23.24 -20.71
CA ILE A 311 -37.48 -24.25 -21.79
C ILE A 311 -36.10 -24.31 -22.46
N ASP A 312 -35.56 -25.51 -22.60
CA ASP A 312 -34.48 -25.83 -23.54
C ASP A 312 -35.09 -26.23 -24.90
N MET A 313 -34.93 -25.33 -25.87
CA MET A 313 -35.45 -25.49 -27.23
C MET A 313 -34.72 -26.56 -28.06
N GLY A 314 -33.57 -27.08 -27.61
CA GLY A 314 -32.73 -27.98 -28.41
C GLY A 314 -33.48 -29.24 -28.89
N GLN A 315 -34.11 -29.98 -27.97
CA GLN A 315 -34.86 -31.19 -28.32
C GLN A 315 -36.12 -30.89 -29.13
N ILE A 316 -36.78 -29.77 -28.85
CA ILE A 316 -37.97 -29.33 -29.59
C ILE A 316 -37.59 -29.04 -31.04
N ASN A 317 -36.48 -28.33 -31.27
CA ASN A 317 -35.97 -28.03 -32.61
C ASN A 317 -35.59 -29.29 -33.40
N TYR A 318 -34.95 -30.28 -32.76
CA TYR A 318 -34.68 -31.57 -33.41
C TYR A 318 -35.94 -32.39 -33.69
N THR A 319 -36.94 -32.30 -32.81
CA THR A 319 -38.25 -32.94 -33.02
C THR A 319 -39.00 -32.29 -34.18
N LEU A 320 -38.93 -30.97 -34.32
CA LEU A 320 -39.44 -30.26 -35.50
C LEU A 320 -38.77 -30.75 -36.78
N PHE A 321 -37.44 -30.93 -36.78
CA PHE A 321 -36.74 -31.53 -37.93
C PHE A 321 -37.24 -32.95 -38.25
N GLY A 322 -37.41 -33.80 -37.23
CA GLY A 322 -37.99 -35.14 -37.39
C GLY A 322 -39.42 -35.12 -37.92
N THR A 323 -40.22 -34.13 -37.51
CA THR A 323 -41.60 -33.92 -38.00
C THR A 323 -41.61 -33.56 -39.48
N VAL A 324 -40.71 -32.68 -39.92
CA VAL A 324 -40.55 -32.37 -41.34
C VAL A 324 -40.16 -33.61 -42.13
N LYS A 325 -39.27 -34.47 -41.59
CA LYS A 325 -38.96 -35.76 -42.21
C LYS A 325 -40.20 -36.66 -42.36
N LYS A 326 -41.07 -36.71 -41.35
CA LYS A 326 -42.33 -37.46 -41.44
C LYS A 326 -43.28 -36.90 -42.49
N LEU A 327 -43.43 -35.57 -42.54
CA LEU A 327 -44.26 -34.91 -43.54
C LEU A 327 -43.80 -35.21 -44.97
N MET A 328 -42.49 -35.28 -45.21
CA MET A 328 -41.94 -35.67 -46.51
C MET A 328 -42.29 -37.12 -46.87
N GLU A 329 -42.25 -38.04 -45.91
CA GLU A 329 -42.64 -39.44 -46.10
C GLU A 329 -44.13 -39.56 -46.46
N ILE A 330 -45.00 -38.86 -45.72
CA ILE A 330 -46.44 -38.83 -45.99
C ILE A 330 -46.72 -38.27 -47.40
N ASN A 331 -46.09 -37.16 -47.78
CA ASN A 331 -46.30 -36.55 -49.09
C ASN A 331 -45.88 -37.50 -50.23
N TYR A 332 -44.74 -38.21 -50.07
CA TYR A 332 -44.30 -39.19 -51.07
C TYR A 332 -45.30 -40.36 -51.20
N ASP A 333 -45.81 -40.86 -50.09
CA ASP A 333 -46.81 -41.93 -50.09
C ASP A 333 -48.13 -41.46 -50.72
N GLU A 334 -48.56 -40.23 -50.46
CA GLU A 334 -49.73 -39.61 -51.08
C GLU A 334 -49.57 -39.45 -52.60
N GLU A 335 -48.42 -38.94 -53.07
CA GLU A 335 -48.10 -38.83 -54.50
C GLU A 335 -48.14 -40.20 -55.19
N MET A 336 -47.58 -41.23 -54.55
CA MET A 336 -47.60 -42.61 -55.09
C MET A 336 -49.00 -43.20 -55.12
N ARG A 337 -49.85 -42.90 -54.13
CA ARG A 337 -51.26 -43.32 -54.11
C ARG A 337 -52.07 -42.59 -55.19
N LEU A 338 -51.85 -41.30 -55.36
CA LEU A 338 -52.49 -40.50 -56.40
C LEU A 338 -52.16 -41.05 -57.78
N LYS A 339 -50.88 -41.29 -58.06
CA LYS A 339 -50.43 -41.89 -59.32
C LYS A 339 -51.10 -43.25 -59.61
N ARG A 340 -51.19 -44.12 -58.60
CA ARG A 340 -51.89 -45.42 -58.75
C ARG A 340 -53.37 -45.24 -59.07
N LEU A 341 -54.04 -44.23 -58.50
CA LEU A 341 -55.43 -43.92 -58.79
C LEU A 341 -55.60 -43.36 -60.21
N GLU A 342 -54.70 -42.47 -60.63
CA GLU A 342 -54.66 -41.93 -62.00
C GLU A 342 -54.46 -43.05 -63.03
N ASP A 343 -53.53 -43.97 -62.78
CA ASP A 343 -53.28 -45.14 -63.63
C ASP A 343 -54.52 -46.05 -63.71
N LEU A 344 -55.21 -46.30 -62.59
CA LEU A 344 -56.42 -47.12 -62.54
C LEU A 344 -57.61 -46.49 -63.26
N LEU A 345 -57.74 -45.17 -63.18
CA LEU A 345 -58.81 -44.40 -63.80
C LEU A 345 -58.47 -43.96 -65.24
N ASN A 346 -57.26 -44.28 -65.73
CA ASN A 346 -56.73 -43.89 -67.04
C ASN A 346 -56.81 -42.37 -67.27
N ILE A 347 -56.45 -41.61 -66.24
CA ILE A 347 -56.41 -40.14 -66.28
C ILE A 347 -55.02 -39.72 -66.78
N ASP A 348 -54.95 -38.86 -67.79
CA ASP A 348 -53.69 -38.25 -68.22
C ASP A 348 -53.29 -37.14 -67.23
N PRO A 349 -52.17 -37.28 -66.50
CA PRO A 349 -51.72 -36.28 -65.52
C PRO A 349 -51.43 -34.90 -66.14
N ASN A 350 -51.35 -34.78 -67.48
CA ASN A 350 -51.14 -33.49 -68.17
C ASN A 350 -52.43 -32.81 -68.65
N THR A 351 -53.61 -33.41 -68.43
CA THR A 351 -54.90 -32.76 -68.74
C THR A 351 -55.45 -32.07 -67.50
N SER A 352 -55.14 -30.79 -67.29
CA SER A 352 -55.54 -30.01 -66.11
C SER A 352 -57.05 -29.71 -65.98
N ASN A 353 -57.92 -30.38 -66.74
CA ASN A 353 -59.34 -30.04 -66.81
C ASN A 353 -60.18 -31.22 -66.34
N ILE A 354 -60.06 -31.54 -65.05
CA ILE A 354 -61.08 -32.35 -64.36
C ILE A 354 -62.19 -31.38 -63.96
N GLU A 355 -63.24 -31.24 -64.78
CA GLU A 355 -64.50 -30.66 -64.31
C GLU A 355 -65.20 -31.69 -63.41
N VAL A 356 -65.13 -31.45 -62.10
CA VAL A 356 -65.96 -32.17 -61.13
C VAL A 356 -67.40 -31.68 -61.32
N THR A 357 -68.22 -32.45 -62.02
CA THR A 357 -69.67 -32.25 -61.99
C THR A 357 -70.20 -32.86 -60.70
N GLU A 358 -70.64 -32.01 -59.77
CA GLU A 358 -71.34 -32.47 -58.57
C GLU A 358 -72.59 -33.26 -58.99
N SER A 359 -72.61 -34.57 -58.75
CA SER A 359 -73.87 -35.32 -58.82
C SER A 359 -74.71 -34.97 -57.60
N VAL A 360 -75.65 -34.06 -57.80
CA VAL A 360 -76.78 -33.84 -56.89
C VAL A 360 -77.48 -35.17 -56.67
N ASN A 361 -77.51 -35.65 -55.43
CA ASN A 361 -78.58 -36.45 -54.85
C ASN A 361 -78.57 -36.30 -53.33
#